data_AF-A0A017S4J0-F1
#
_entry.id   AF-A0A017S4J0-F1
#
_cell.length_a   1.000
_cell.length_b   1.000
_cell.length_c   1.000
_cell.angle_alpha   90.00
_cell.angle_beta   90.00
_cell.angle_gamma   90.00
#
_symmetry.space_group_name_H-M   'P 1'
#
loop_
_entity.id
_entity.type
_entity.pdbx_description
1 polymer ?
#
loop_
_entity_poly.entity_id
_entity_poly.type
_entity_poly.pdbx_seq_one_letter_code
_entity_poly.pdbx_strand_id
1 'polypeptide(L)'
;MPEPTRNEETPQTNLPKGVVLDKDGKPCRTCTSAASWRALSKQAAQSNSDSKDKLQSSTSPSSFPLPKSISSAASTSTPSSSPSSATDNQCPPDVEALGRSTWTLLHSLAAAYPTHATLEKQDEMRTFLTVFSKLYPCWVCADDFRNWMAEPSGRNRPKLGGRADFGWWMCEAHNEVNRKLGKKEFDCRFWEERWRTGWKDGRCD
;
A
#
# COMPACT_ATOMS: atom_id res chain seq x y z
N MET A 1 -0.73 -53.82 -2.95
CA MET A 1 -1.06 -52.48 -3.47
C MET A 1 -2.53 -52.23 -3.24
N PRO A 2 -2.89 -51.23 -2.43
CA PRO A 2 -4.19 -50.59 -2.54
C PRO A 2 -4.03 -49.16 -3.04
N GLU A 3 -4.70 -48.85 -4.14
CA GLU A 3 -5.35 -47.56 -4.40
C GLU A 3 -6.86 -47.75 -4.15
N PRO A 4 -7.73 -46.71 -4.11
CA PRO A 4 -7.52 -45.27 -4.32
C PRO A 4 -8.25 -44.37 -3.29
N THR A 5 -8.32 -43.07 -3.58
CA THR A 5 -9.22 -41.98 -3.12
C THR A 5 -8.41 -40.82 -2.51
N ARG A 6 -8.56 -39.55 -2.89
CA ARG A 6 -9.65 -38.81 -3.54
C ARG A 6 -9.03 -37.55 -4.15
N ASN A 7 -9.38 -37.20 -5.39
CA ASN A 7 -9.06 -35.88 -5.94
C ASN A 7 -9.77 -34.82 -5.09
N GLU A 8 -9.03 -34.02 -4.33
CA GLU A 8 -9.52 -32.72 -3.86
C GLU A 8 -9.42 -31.76 -5.04
N GLU A 9 -10.52 -31.62 -5.78
CA GLU A 9 -10.73 -30.48 -6.67
C GLU A 9 -10.70 -29.20 -5.83
N THR A 10 -9.61 -28.46 -5.96
CA THR A 10 -9.53 -27.08 -5.52
C THR A 10 -10.52 -26.27 -6.37
N PRO A 11 -11.40 -25.43 -5.78
CA PRO A 11 -12.35 -24.65 -6.57
C PRO A 11 -11.58 -23.75 -7.53
N GLN A 12 -11.69 -24.01 -8.84
CA GLN A 12 -11.13 -23.13 -9.86
C GLN A 12 -11.93 -21.82 -9.87
N THR A 13 -11.51 -20.87 -9.04
CA THR A 13 -11.94 -19.48 -9.17
C THR A 13 -11.41 -18.97 -10.50
N ASN A 14 -12.30 -18.64 -11.44
CA ASN A 14 -11.97 -17.98 -12.70
C ASN A 14 -11.36 -16.60 -12.41
N LEU A 15 -10.06 -16.56 -12.13
CA LEU A 15 -9.33 -15.33 -11.86
C LEU A 15 -8.98 -14.64 -13.19
N PRO A 16 -9.10 -13.30 -13.28
CA PRO A 16 -8.68 -12.56 -14.46
C PRO A 16 -7.19 -12.77 -14.75
N LYS A 17 -6.82 -12.70 -16.04
CA LYS A 17 -5.44 -12.88 -16.49
C LYS A 17 -4.50 -11.89 -15.78
N GLY A 18 -3.39 -12.41 -15.27
CA GLY A 18 -2.35 -11.61 -14.61
C GLY A 18 -2.54 -11.40 -13.10
N VAL A 19 -3.58 -11.97 -12.48
CA VAL A 19 -3.68 -12.07 -11.01
C VAL A 19 -2.79 -13.21 -10.53
N VAL A 20 -1.89 -12.89 -9.59
CA VAL A 20 -1.00 -13.86 -8.95
C VAL A 20 -1.53 -14.16 -7.54
N LEU A 21 -1.53 -15.44 -7.15
CA LEU A 21 -1.92 -15.86 -5.80
C LEU A 21 -0.73 -15.87 -4.85
N ASP A 22 -0.99 -15.61 -3.57
CA ASP A 22 -0.01 -15.78 -2.49
C ASP A 22 0.11 -17.25 -2.06
N LYS A 23 0.92 -17.48 -1.03
CA LYS A 23 1.21 -18.82 -0.47
C LYS A 23 -0.03 -19.48 0.15
N ASP A 24 -1.04 -18.69 0.50
CA ASP A 24 -2.29 -19.13 1.11
C ASP A 24 -3.41 -19.27 0.05
N GLY A 25 -3.08 -19.10 -1.24
CA GLY A 25 -4.03 -19.21 -2.35
C GLY A 25 -4.93 -17.98 -2.55
N LYS A 26 -4.61 -16.83 -1.94
CA LYS A 26 -5.41 -15.59 -2.06
C LYS A 26 -4.78 -14.62 -3.07
N PRO A 27 -5.54 -13.73 -3.73
CA PRO A 27 -4.98 -12.73 -4.64
C PRO A 27 -3.89 -11.87 -3.96
N CYS A 28 -2.66 -11.95 -4.48
CA CYS A 28 -1.51 -11.21 -3.98
C CYS A 28 -1.44 -9.84 -4.66
N ARG A 29 -1.77 -8.78 -3.93
CA ARG A 29 -1.72 -7.40 -4.45
C ARG A 29 -0.32 -6.98 -4.89
N THR A 30 0.70 -7.26 -4.08
CA THR A 30 2.10 -6.91 -4.39
C THR A 30 2.66 -7.66 -5.60
N CYS A 31 2.09 -8.83 -5.90
CA CYS A 31 2.51 -9.68 -7.02
C CYS A 31 1.71 -9.42 -8.31
N THR A 32 0.65 -8.62 -8.23
CA THR A 32 -0.32 -8.40 -9.31
C THR A 32 -0.24 -6.96 -9.78
N SER A 33 -0.22 -6.75 -11.11
CA SER A 33 -0.19 -5.38 -11.66
C SER A 33 -1.41 -4.57 -11.21
N ALA A 34 -1.26 -3.25 -11.09
CA ALA A 34 -2.38 -2.38 -10.72
C ALA A 34 -3.56 -2.50 -11.71
N ALA A 35 -3.29 -2.74 -13.00
CA ALA A 35 -4.34 -2.94 -13.99
C ALA A 35 -5.11 -4.26 -13.76
N SER A 36 -4.38 -5.35 -13.51
CA SER A 36 -4.97 -6.66 -13.21
C SER A 36 -5.74 -6.63 -11.88
N TRP A 37 -5.24 -5.90 -10.88
CA TRP A 37 -5.92 -5.74 -9.58
C TRP A 37 -7.26 -5.02 -9.74
N ARG A 38 -7.29 -3.89 -10.47
CA ARG A 38 -8.55 -3.17 -10.75
C ARG A 38 -9.54 -4.02 -11.54
N ALA A 39 -9.06 -4.84 -12.47
CA ALA A 39 -9.93 -5.75 -13.20
C ALA A 39 -10.56 -6.81 -12.27
N LEU A 40 -9.79 -7.35 -11.33
CA LEU A 40 -10.28 -8.26 -10.29
C LEU A 40 -11.34 -7.59 -9.39
N SER A 41 -11.06 -6.39 -8.87
CA SER A 41 -12.00 -5.67 -8.00
C SER A 41 -13.31 -5.34 -8.71
N LYS A 42 -13.27 -4.98 -10.00
CA LYS A 42 -14.49 -4.75 -10.82
C LYS A 42 -15.32 -6.02 -11.01
N GLN A 43 -14.69 -7.16 -11.27
CA GLN A 43 -15.42 -8.44 -11.40
C GLN A 43 -16.09 -8.83 -10.08
N ALA A 44 -15.41 -8.65 -8.94
CA ALA A 44 -15.99 -8.92 -7.63
C ALA A 44 -17.16 -7.99 -7.26
N ALA A 45 -17.13 -6.73 -7.72
CA ALA A 45 -18.25 -5.80 -7.54
C ALA A 45 -19.48 -6.21 -8.37
N GLN A 46 -19.28 -6.67 -9.60
CA GLN A 46 -20.34 -7.14 -10.50
C GLN A 46 -20.97 -8.45 -10.01
N SER A 47 -20.17 -9.40 -9.49
CA SER A 47 -20.71 -10.64 -8.93
C SER A 47 -21.54 -10.41 -7.65
N ASN A 48 -21.26 -9.33 -6.91
CA ASN A 48 -22.04 -8.92 -5.74
C ASN A 48 -23.34 -8.16 -6.10
N SER A 49 -23.43 -7.53 -7.28
CA SER A 49 -24.69 -6.95 -7.76
C SER A 49 -25.64 -8.00 -8.34
N ASP A 50 -25.12 -9.06 -8.99
CA ASP A 50 -25.93 -10.15 -9.56
C ASP A 50 -26.65 -11.00 -8.50
N SER A 51 -26.26 -10.92 -7.23
CA SER A 51 -26.96 -11.57 -6.11
C SER A 51 -28.06 -10.71 -5.47
N LYS A 52 -28.27 -9.46 -5.93
CA LYS A 52 -29.28 -8.55 -5.37
C LYS A 52 -30.43 -8.19 -6.31
N ASP A 53 -30.35 -8.51 -7.60
CA ASP A 53 -31.41 -8.22 -8.57
C ASP A 53 -32.36 -9.42 -8.77
N LYS A 54 -33.11 -9.77 -7.72
CA LYS A 54 -34.43 -10.39 -7.89
C LYS A 54 -35.38 -10.01 -6.77
N LEU A 55 -35.79 -8.74 -6.72
CA LEU A 55 -37.18 -8.39 -6.43
C LEU A 55 -37.52 -6.93 -6.83
N GLN A 56 -38.48 -6.85 -7.75
CA GLN A 56 -39.48 -5.79 -7.95
C GLN A 56 -39.10 -4.48 -8.63
N SER A 57 -39.45 -4.49 -9.92
CA SER A 57 -39.95 -3.36 -10.69
C SER A 57 -41.23 -2.77 -10.08
N SER A 58 -41.33 -1.43 -10.16
CA SER A 58 -42.50 -0.60 -10.50
C SER A 58 -42.86 0.49 -9.47
N THR A 59 -42.63 1.75 -9.84
CA THR A 59 -43.67 2.78 -10.05
C THR A 59 -43.02 4.15 -10.30
N SER A 60 -43.45 4.82 -11.37
CA SER A 60 -43.25 6.26 -11.63
C SER A 60 -44.31 7.08 -10.84
N PRO A 61 -44.13 8.40 -10.67
CA PRO A 61 -44.66 9.35 -11.66
C PRO A 61 -43.84 10.65 -11.90
N SER A 62 -44.17 11.31 -13.02
CA SER A 62 -43.84 12.67 -13.52
C SER A 62 -44.15 13.79 -12.48
N SER A 63 -43.69 15.06 -12.53
CA SER A 63 -43.58 16.00 -13.66
C SER A 63 -42.96 17.38 -13.26
N PHE A 64 -42.35 18.07 -14.24
CA PHE A 64 -42.30 19.54 -14.51
C PHE A 64 -41.22 20.50 -13.90
N PRO A 65 -40.84 21.61 -14.61
CA PRO A 65 -39.44 22.05 -14.78
C PRO A 65 -39.09 23.56 -14.60
N LEU A 66 -37.76 23.85 -14.50
CA LEU A 66 -36.97 25.09 -14.86
C LEU A 66 -37.23 26.42 -14.07
N PRO A 67 -36.33 27.47 -14.11
CA PRO A 67 -35.28 27.79 -15.10
C PRO A 67 -33.86 28.25 -14.64
N LYS A 68 -32.98 28.32 -15.67
CA LYS A 68 -31.71 29.04 -15.95
C LYS A 68 -31.49 30.38 -15.20
N SER A 69 -30.33 31.05 -15.09
CA SER A 69 -28.91 31.03 -15.55
C SER A 69 -28.15 32.05 -14.64
N ILE A 70 -26.82 32.21 -14.59
CA ILE A 70 -25.96 33.06 -15.46
C ILE A 70 -24.48 32.92 -14.98
N SER A 71 -23.57 32.95 -15.96
CA SER A 71 -22.11 33.15 -16.05
C SER A 71 -21.47 34.13 -15.04
N SER A 72 -20.16 34.36 -14.84
CA SER A 72 -18.83 34.15 -15.46
C SER A 72 -17.82 34.41 -14.30
N ALA A 73 -16.52 34.11 -14.25
CA ALA A 73 -15.39 34.35 -15.15
C ALA A 73 -14.19 33.55 -14.57
N ALA A 74 -13.48 32.75 -15.37
CA ALA A 74 -12.18 33.08 -15.93
C ALA A 74 -11.16 33.70 -14.93
N SER A 75 -10.22 32.89 -14.48
CA SER A 75 -8.88 33.33 -14.08
C SER A 75 -7.89 32.28 -14.51
N THR A 76 -7.30 32.56 -15.67
CA THR A 76 -6.22 31.83 -16.31
C THR A 76 -4.96 32.00 -15.46
N SER A 77 -4.52 30.93 -14.80
CA SER A 77 -3.14 30.79 -14.34
C SER A 77 -2.67 29.39 -14.69
N THR A 78 -2.08 29.27 -15.87
CA THR A 78 -1.23 28.16 -16.28
C THR A 78 -0.02 28.06 -15.34
N PRO A 79 0.18 26.95 -14.60
CA PRO A 79 1.53 26.48 -14.37
C PRO A 79 1.93 25.63 -15.59
N SER A 80 3.02 26.02 -16.21
CA SER A 80 3.72 25.27 -17.25
C SER A 80 3.94 23.83 -16.79
N SER A 81 3.09 22.90 -17.20
CA SER A 81 3.33 21.48 -17.09
C SER A 81 4.27 21.08 -18.23
N SER A 82 5.54 21.42 -18.06
CA SER A 82 6.61 20.85 -18.87
C SER A 82 6.66 19.34 -18.58
N PRO A 83 6.71 18.46 -19.61
CA PRO A 83 6.74 17.03 -19.41
C PRO A 83 8.15 16.60 -18.99
N SER A 84 8.52 16.80 -17.72
CA SER A 84 9.80 16.31 -17.16
C SER A 84 9.85 14.79 -16.96
N SER A 85 8.77 14.06 -17.25
CA SER A 85 8.58 12.69 -16.80
C SER A 85 9.32 11.60 -17.58
N ALA A 86 9.98 11.91 -18.70
CA ALA A 86 10.74 10.92 -19.48
C ALA A 86 12.26 10.98 -19.28
N THR A 87 12.80 12.14 -18.90
CA THR A 87 14.25 12.34 -18.71
C THR A 87 14.69 12.21 -17.25
N ASP A 88 13.81 12.48 -16.28
CA ASP A 88 14.12 12.31 -14.84
C ASP A 88 14.41 10.84 -14.46
N ASN A 89 13.89 9.88 -15.23
CA ASN A 89 14.16 8.45 -15.01
C ASN A 89 15.55 8.01 -15.50
N GLN A 90 16.35 8.91 -16.06
CA GLN A 90 17.70 8.61 -16.59
C GLN A 90 18.83 9.20 -15.72
N CYS A 91 18.50 9.91 -14.64
CA CYS A 91 19.47 10.45 -13.69
C CYS A 91 19.55 9.60 -12.41
N PRO A 92 20.71 9.56 -11.72
CA PRO A 92 20.78 9.00 -10.38
C PRO A 92 19.79 9.69 -9.43
N PRO A 93 19.14 8.95 -8.52
CA PRO A 93 18.13 9.54 -7.64
C PRO A 93 18.77 10.53 -6.66
N ASP A 94 18.13 11.68 -6.49
CA ASP A 94 18.44 12.59 -5.40
C ASP A 94 17.98 12.04 -4.04
N VAL A 95 18.22 12.80 -2.97
CA VAL A 95 17.85 12.41 -1.60
C VAL A 95 16.36 12.16 -1.43
N GLU A 96 15.50 12.88 -2.16
CA GLU A 96 14.05 12.72 -2.02
C GLU A 96 13.53 11.53 -2.81
N ALA A 97 13.99 11.33 -4.04
CA ALA A 97 13.64 10.20 -4.88
C ALA A 97 14.13 8.88 -4.24
N LEU A 98 15.37 8.87 -3.72
CA LEU A 98 15.91 7.75 -2.96
C LEU A 98 15.07 7.50 -1.71
N GLY A 99 14.80 8.54 -0.91
CA GLY A 99 14.00 8.44 0.31
C GLY A 99 12.60 7.86 0.07
N ARG A 100 11.84 8.40 -0.88
CA ARG A 100 10.49 7.91 -1.23
C ARG A 100 10.50 6.44 -1.68
N SER A 101 11.48 6.06 -2.49
CA SER A 101 11.63 4.68 -2.97
C SER A 101 11.97 3.74 -1.83
N THR A 102 12.87 4.15 -0.93
CA THR A 102 13.24 3.37 0.25
C THR A 102 12.08 3.21 1.23
N TRP A 103 11.33 4.27 1.53
CA TRP A 103 10.15 4.16 2.39
C TRP A 103 9.10 3.24 1.78
N THR A 104 8.93 3.26 0.46
CA THR A 104 8.05 2.32 -0.24
C THR A 104 8.47 0.87 -0.01
N LEU A 105 9.77 0.57 -0.13
CA LEU A 105 10.31 -0.77 0.17
C LEU A 105 10.08 -1.15 1.64
N LEU A 106 10.49 -0.31 2.58
CA LEU A 106 10.44 -0.60 4.02
C LEU A 106 9.01 -0.82 4.52
N HIS A 107 8.06 0.03 4.12
CA HIS A 107 6.66 -0.15 4.46
C HIS A 107 6.05 -1.39 3.78
N SER A 108 6.49 -1.74 2.57
CA SER A 108 6.04 -2.97 1.91
C SER A 108 6.58 -4.23 2.62
N LEU A 109 7.81 -4.19 3.14
CA LEU A 109 8.35 -5.26 3.99
C LEU A 109 7.55 -5.41 5.28
N ALA A 110 7.16 -4.29 5.91
CA ALA A 110 6.31 -4.32 7.09
C ALA A 110 4.91 -4.87 6.79
N ALA A 111 4.30 -4.45 5.67
CA ALA A 111 2.99 -4.94 5.23
C ALA A 111 2.99 -6.44 4.89
N ALA A 112 4.09 -6.96 4.33
CA ALA A 112 4.26 -8.38 4.01
C ALA A 112 4.75 -9.22 5.20
N TYR A 113 5.04 -8.60 6.34
CA TYR A 113 5.53 -9.31 7.53
C TYR A 113 4.47 -10.28 8.07
N PRO A 114 4.86 -11.39 8.73
CA PRO A 114 3.91 -12.32 9.34
C PRO A 114 3.06 -11.64 10.42
N THR A 115 1.80 -12.06 10.59
CA THR A 115 0.95 -11.61 11.71
C THR A 115 1.62 -11.91 13.05
N HIS A 116 2.24 -13.08 13.17
CA HIS A 116 3.09 -13.49 14.28
C HIS A 116 4.42 -13.98 13.71
N ALA A 117 5.52 -13.34 14.08
CA ALA A 117 6.84 -13.66 13.54
C ALA A 117 7.59 -14.65 14.44
N THR A 118 8.18 -15.67 13.82
CA THR A 118 9.12 -16.58 14.49
C THR A 118 10.35 -15.81 14.97
N LEU A 119 11.06 -16.33 15.98
CA LEU A 119 12.29 -15.68 16.48
C LEU A 119 13.33 -15.50 15.37
N GLU A 120 13.49 -16.52 14.51
CA GLU A 120 14.34 -16.43 13.32
C GLU A 120 13.94 -15.25 12.42
N LYS A 121 12.64 -15.09 12.13
CA LYS A 121 12.16 -13.98 11.29
C LYS A 121 12.34 -12.61 11.95
N GLN A 122 12.31 -12.55 13.28
CA GLN A 122 12.63 -11.35 14.04
C GLN A 122 14.11 -11.00 13.95
N ASP A 123 14.99 -12.00 14.06
CA ASP A 123 16.44 -11.82 13.98
C ASP A 123 16.88 -11.44 12.56
N GLU A 124 16.29 -12.05 11.53
CA GLU A 124 16.48 -11.67 10.13
C GLU A 124 16.12 -10.19 9.90
N MET A 125 14.94 -9.77 10.35
CA MET A 125 14.47 -8.40 10.14
C MET A 125 15.29 -7.39 10.95
N ARG A 126 15.71 -7.75 12.17
CA ARG A 126 16.61 -6.91 12.98
C ARG A 126 17.97 -6.75 12.31
N THR A 127 18.50 -7.84 11.75
CA THR A 127 19.75 -7.82 10.99
C THR A 127 19.60 -6.97 9.73
N PHE A 128 18.51 -7.14 8.99
CA PHE A 128 18.20 -6.33 7.82
C PHE A 128 18.18 -4.84 8.16
N LEU A 129 17.44 -4.40 9.18
CA LEU A 129 17.37 -2.99 9.57
C LEU A 129 18.75 -2.45 10.02
N THR A 130 19.52 -3.27 10.74
CA THR A 130 20.88 -2.92 11.16
C THR A 130 21.79 -2.71 9.95
N VAL A 131 21.81 -3.65 9.01
CA VAL A 131 22.64 -3.58 7.80
C VAL A 131 22.17 -2.44 6.89
N PHE A 132 20.86 -2.32 6.67
CA PHE A 132 20.24 -1.23 5.93
C PHE A 132 20.70 0.12 6.47
N SER A 133 20.64 0.33 7.79
CA SER A 133 21.06 1.59 8.42
C SER A 133 22.56 1.90 8.28
N LYS A 134 23.40 0.90 7.99
CA LYS A 134 24.83 1.08 7.72
C LYS A 134 25.11 1.35 6.23
N LEU A 135 24.31 0.75 5.35
CA LEU A 135 24.51 0.80 3.90
C LEU A 135 23.69 1.89 3.20
N TYR A 136 22.80 2.58 3.91
CA TYR A 136 21.97 3.63 3.30
C TYR A 136 22.84 4.76 2.73
N PRO A 137 22.76 5.08 1.42
CA PRO A 137 23.78 5.91 0.74
C PRO A 137 23.88 7.36 1.24
N CYS A 138 22.78 7.92 1.75
CA CYS A 138 22.81 9.23 2.41
C CYS A 138 23.39 9.06 3.82
N TRP A 139 24.68 9.33 4.01
CA TRP A 139 25.37 9.08 5.28
C TRP A 139 24.75 9.85 6.46
N VAL A 140 24.34 11.12 6.27
CA VAL A 140 23.67 11.91 7.33
C VAL A 140 22.34 11.29 7.72
N CYS A 141 21.54 10.87 6.74
CA CYS A 141 20.26 10.20 6.96
C CYS A 141 20.45 8.86 7.67
N ALA A 142 21.51 8.12 7.28
CA ALA A 142 21.86 6.83 7.85
C ALA A 142 22.29 6.97 9.32
N ASP A 143 23.12 7.96 9.63
CA ASP A 143 23.57 8.24 11.00
C ASP A 143 22.42 8.65 11.91
N ASP A 144 21.58 9.57 11.44
CA ASP A 144 20.35 9.96 12.14
C ASP A 144 19.47 8.76 12.47
N PHE A 145 19.22 7.87 11.49
CA PHE A 145 18.38 6.71 11.70
C PHE A 145 18.98 5.72 12.70
N ARG A 146 20.30 5.50 12.65
CA ARG A 146 21.00 4.68 13.65
C ARG A 146 20.90 5.27 15.05
N ASN A 147 21.15 6.57 15.19
CA ASN A 147 21.07 7.27 16.48
C ASN A 147 19.65 7.23 17.04
N TRP A 148 18.62 7.40 16.19
CA TRP A 148 17.24 7.26 16.60
C TRP A 148 16.92 5.85 17.10
N MET A 149 17.34 4.80 16.38
CA MET A 149 17.14 3.41 16.81
C MET A 149 17.92 3.04 18.08
N ALA A 150 19.10 3.64 18.27
CA ALA A 150 19.99 3.44 19.40
C ALA A 150 19.70 4.33 20.61
N GLU A 151 18.54 5.02 20.61
CA GLU A 151 18.14 5.89 21.71
C GLU A 151 18.24 5.16 23.07
N PRO A 152 18.87 5.77 24.11
CA PRO A 152 19.27 5.05 25.33
C PRO A 152 18.14 4.40 26.13
N SER A 153 16.93 4.96 26.07
CA SER A 153 15.76 4.39 26.72
C SER A 153 15.30 3.10 26.03
N GLY A 154 15.78 2.82 24.82
CA GLY A 154 15.39 1.69 24.00
C GLY A 154 13.96 1.80 23.44
N ARG A 155 13.30 2.95 23.60
CA ARG A 155 11.91 3.15 23.13
C ARG A 155 11.78 2.93 21.62
N ASN A 156 12.80 3.33 20.87
CA ASN A 156 12.84 3.28 19.41
C ASN A 156 13.38 1.96 18.85
N ARG A 157 13.69 0.96 19.69
CA ARG A 157 14.14 -0.35 19.21
C ARG A 157 13.07 -0.99 18.31
N PRO A 158 13.45 -1.60 17.17
CA PRO A 158 12.51 -2.28 16.27
C PRO A 158 11.57 -3.24 17.00
N LYS A 159 10.26 -3.06 16.80
CA LYS A 159 9.21 -3.95 17.33
C LYS A 159 8.85 -4.96 16.25
N LEU A 160 9.27 -6.20 16.44
CA LEU A 160 9.23 -7.22 15.39
C LEU A 160 8.37 -8.44 15.75
N GLY A 161 7.58 -8.39 16.84
CA GLY A 161 6.76 -9.54 17.28
C GLY A 161 5.72 -9.99 16.24
N GLY A 162 5.27 -9.05 15.41
CA GLY A 162 4.34 -9.31 14.33
C GLY A 162 4.12 -8.09 13.46
N ARG A 163 3.33 -8.27 12.41
CA ARG A 163 3.04 -7.25 11.40
C ARG A 163 2.49 -5.96 11.99
N ALA A 164 1.59 -6.05 12.98
CA ALA A 164 0.99 -4.87 13.61
C ALA A 164 2.06 -3.99 14.29
N ASP A 165 2.89 -4.61 15.12
CA ASP A 165 3.97 -3.93 15.84
C ASP A 165 5.00 -3.34 14.88
N PHE A 166 5.39 -4.10 13.85
CA PHE A 166 6.41 -3.66 12.91
C PHE A 166 5.90 -2.55 11.99
N GLY A 167 4.66 -2.64 11.50
CA GLY A 167 4.04 -1.59 10.70
C GLY A 167 3.85 -0.29 11.49
N TRP A 168 3.46 -0.39 12.76
CA TRP A 168 3.37 0.77 13.65
C TRP A 168 4.74 1.42 13.88
N TRP A 169 5.75 0.63 14.26
CA TRP A 169 7.12 1.11 14.47
C TRP A 169 7.69 1.77 13.20
N MET A 170 7.44 1.18 12.02
CA MET A 170 7.88 1.76 10.74
C MET A 170 7.22 3.11 10.46
N CYS A 171 5.96 3.28 10.85
CA CYS A 171 5.28 4.57 10.77
C CYS A 171 5.89 5.60 11.73
N GLU A 172 6.16 5.23 12.97
CA GLU A 172 6.79 6.13 13.97
C GLU A 172 8.19 6.57 13.54
N ALA A 173 8.99 5.63 13.01
CA ALA A 173 10.30 5.91 12.43
C ALA A 173 10.21 6.93 11.27
N HIS A 174 9.26 6.74 10.36
CA HIS A 174 9.04 7.68 9.26
C HIS A 174 8.55 9.04 9.77
N ASN A 175 7.70 9.06 10.79
CA ASN A 175 7.22 10.30 11.39
C ASN A 175 8.31 11.08 12.12
N GLU A 176 9.32 10.42 12.68
CA GLU A 176 10.50 11.12 13.20
C GLU A 176 11.19 11.92 12.08
N VAL A 177 11.40 11.30 10.93
CA VAL A 177 11.99 11.99 9.78
C VAL A 177 11.06 13.11 9.28
N ASN A 178 9.74 12.89 9.26
CA ASN A 178 8.78 13.94 8.92
C ASN A 178 8.91 15.15 9.85
N ARG A 179 8.94 14.94 11.17
CA ARG A 179 9.13 16.02 12.16
C ARG A 179 10.43 16.78 11.91
N LYS A 180 11.54 16.07 11.72
CA LYS A 180 12.86 16.67 11.49
C LYS A 180 12.89 17.54 10.22
N LEU A 181 12.13 17.13 9.19
CA LEU A 181 11.99 17.85 7.93
C LEU A 181 10.85 18.87 7.92
N GLY A 182 10.17 19.11 9.05
CA GLY A 182 9.03 20.04 9.14
C GLY A 182 7.80 19.60 8.33
N LYS A 183 7.69 18.31 8.00
CA LYS A 183 6.55 17.73 7.28
C LYS A 183 5.46 17.34 8.28
N LYS A 184 4.21 17.33 7.82
CA LYS A 184 3.08 16.83 8.60
C LYS A 184 3.28 15.36 8.94
N GLU A 185 2.99 14.98 10.18
CA GLU A 185 2.98 13.58 10.58
C GLU A 185 1.85 12.81 9.89
N PHE A 186 2.16 11.57 9.51
CA PHE A 186 1.19 10.62 9.03
C PHE A 186 0.48 9.97 10.21
N ASP A 187 -0.84 9.83 10.15
CA ASP A 187 -1.59 9.13 11.19
C ASP A 187 -1.38 7.63 11.06
N CYS A 188 -0.60 7.06 11.97
CA CYS A 188 -0.21 5.66 11.93
C CYS A 188 -1.39 4.69 11.95
N ARG A 189 -2.59 5.08 12.40
CA ARG A 189 -3.79 4.22 12.32
C ARG A 189 -4.14 3.81 10.88
N PHE A 190 -3.68 4.56 9.88
CA PHE A 190 -3.92 4.30 8.46
C PHE A 190 -2.74 3.63 7.74
N TRP A 191 -1.73 3.14 8.46
CA TRP A 191 -0.54 2.54 7.84
C TRP A 191 -0.92 1.33 6.97
N GLU A 192 -1.86 0.49 7.42
CA GLU A 192 -2.32 -0.68 6.67
C GLU A 192 -3.09 -0.31 5.40
N GLU A 193 -3.98 0.68 5.49
CA GLU A 193 -4.71 1.17 4.32
C GLU A 193 -3.76 1.73 3.26
N ARG A 194 -2.73 2.46 3.71
CA ARG A 194 -1.74 3.05 2.81
C ARG A 194 -0.82 2.01 2.16
N TRP A 195 -0.41 0.97 2.88
CA TRP A 195 0.69 0.09 2.45
C TRP A 195 0.32 -1.36 2.17
N ARG A 196 -0.89 -1.80 2.53
CA ARG A 196 -1.31 -3.20 2.44
C ARG A 196 -2.67 -3.34 1.75
N THR A 197 -3.73 -2.86 2.38
CA THR A 197 -5.11 -3.20 2.00
C THR A 197 -5.66 -2.28 0.93
N GLY A 198 -5.21 -1.02 0.88
CA GLY A 198 -5.90 0.02 0.15
C GLY A 198 -6.92 0.72 1.06
N TRP A 199 -7.37 1.88 0.60
CA TRP A 199 -8.30 2.74 1.33
C TRP A 199 -9.72 2.20 1.25
N LYS A 200 -10.47 2.31 2.36
CA LYS A 200 -11.86 1.83 2.44
C LYS A 200 -12.84 2.55 1.49
N ASP A 201 -12.47 3.71 0.97
CA ASP A 201 -13.26 4.45 -0.03
C ASP A 201 -13.17 3.83 -1.44
N GLY A 202 -12.37 2.76 -1.62
CA GLY A 202 -12.26 2.05 -2.89
C GLY A 202 -11.41 2.76 -3.95
N ARG A 203 -10.74 3.89 -3.64
CA ARG A 203 -9.92 4.62 -4.64
C ARG A 203 -8.69 3.85 -5.14
N CYS A 204 -8.43 2.71 -4.51
CA CYS A 204 -7.34 1.80 -4.81
C CYS A 204 -7.75 0.61 -5.70
N ASP A 205 -9.04 0.49 -6.01
CA ASP A 205 -9.69 -0.61 -6.72
C ASP A 205 -10.18 -0.20 -8.11
#